data_AF-A0A1Z4V407-F1
#
_entry.id   AF-A0A1Z4V407-F1
#
_cell.length_a   1.000
_cell.length_b   1.000
_cell.length_c   1.000
_cell.angle_alpha   90.00
_cell.angle_beta   90.00
_cell.angle_gamma   90.00
#
_symmetry.space_group_name_H-M   'P 1'
#
loop_
_entity.id
_entity.type
_entity.pdbx_description
1 polymer ?
#
loop_
_entity_poly.entity_id
_entity_poly.type
_entity_poly.pdbx_seq_one_letter_code
_entity_poly.pdbx_strand_id
1 'polypeptide(L)' 'MTPQEFLVKLATAATDPEKLIVFAEYLDTTALDHATAPRWRSLSYSNEIEMALKNVAFHLEALAEAE' A
#
# COMPACT_ATOMS: atom_id res chain seq x y z
N MET A 1 2.68 2.92 8.64
CA MET A 1 4.12 2.87 8.32
C MET A 1 4.49 4.20 7.70
N THR A 2 5.36 5.01 8.31
CA THR A 2 5.72 6.30 7.72
C THR A 2 6.39 6.12 6.35
N PRO A 3 6.36 7.13 5.45
CA PRO A 3 7.07 7.04 4.16
C PRO A 3 8.56 6.71 4.31
N GLN A 4 9.20 7.19 5.39
CA GLN A 4 10.60 6.87 5.67
C GLN A 4 10.80 5.42 6.09
N GLU A 5 9.92 4.89 6.96
CA GLU A 5 9.92 3.47 7.35
C GLU A 5 9.70 2.57 6.13
N PHE A 6 8.80 2.95 5.22
CA PHE A 6 8.57 2.25 3.97
C PHE A 6 9.84 2.16 3.12
N LEU A 7 10.49 3.30 2.86
CA LEU A 7 11.72 3.32 2.06
C LEU A 7 12.84 2.49 2.69
N VAL A 8 12.97 2.53 4.01
CA VAL A 8 13.97 1.72 4.73
C VAL A 8 13.63 0.23 4.58
N LYS A 9 12.40 -0.18 4.93
CA LYS A 9 11.96 -1.58 4.80
C LYS A 9 12.15 -2.11 3.39
N LEU A 10 11.78 -1.32 2.38
CA LEU A 10 11.87 -1.69 0.97
C LEU A 10 13.32 -1.86 0.53
N ALA A 11 14.23 -0.98 0.97
CA ALA A 11 15.65 -1.07 0.66
C ALA A 11 16.34 -2.25 1.35
N THR A 12 15.83 -2.68 2.51
CA THR A 12 16.40 -3.78 3.30
C THR A 12 15.78 -5.15 3.03
N ALA A 13 14.66 -5.23 2.32
CA ALA A 13 14.01 -6.48 1.96
C ALA A 13 14.93 -7.32 1.06
N ALA A 14 15.18 -8.58 1.46
CA ALA A 14 16.18 -9.44 0.86
C ALA A 14 15.68 -10.13 -0.41
N THR A 15 14.37 -10.35 -0.52
CA THR A 15 13.73 -11.06 -1.63
C THR A 15 12.68 -10.20 -2.31
N ASP A 16 12.32 -10.54 -3.55
CA ASP A 16 11.25 -9.84 -4.26
C ASP A 16 9.87 -10.04 -3.59
N PRO A 17 9.51 -11.24 -3.07
CA PRO A 17 8.32 -11.41 -2.23
C PRO A 17 8.29 -10.48 -1.02
N GLU A 18 9.40 -10.33 -0.30
CA GLU A 18 9.46 -9.41 0.85
C GLU A 18 9.23 -7.95 0.42
N LYS A 19 9.75 -7.52 -0.74
CA LYS A 19 9.51 -6.17 -1.27
C LYS A 19 8.03 -5.97 -1.63
N LEU A 20 7.39 -6.97 -2.21
CA LEU A 20 5.96 -6.94 -2.56
C LEU A 20 5.10 -6.79 -1.29
N ILE A 21 5.41 -7.55 -0.24
CA ILE A 21 4.74 -7.41 1.08
C ILE A 21 4.95 -6.02 1.67
N VAL A 22 6.18 -5.49 1.66
CA VAL A 22 6.44 -4.13 2.16
C VAL A 22 5.63 -3.07 1.40
N PHE A 23 5.48 -3.23 0.08
CA PHE A 23 4.63 -2.36 -0.72
C PHE A 23 3.15 -2.49 -0.37
N ALA A 24 2.64 -3.72 -0.24
CA ALA A 24 1.26 -3.97 0.16
C ALA A 24 0.94 -3.32 1.51
N GLU A 25 1.79 -3.53 2.53
CA GLU A 25 1.65 -2.92 3.85
C GLU A 25 1.58 -1.38 3.79
N TYR A 26 2.38 -0.76 2.92
CA TYR A 26 2.38 0.70 2.76
C TYR A 26 1.08 1.20 2.10
N LEU A 27 0.58 0.47 1.10
CA LEU A 27 -0.66 0.81 0.40
C LEU A 27 -1.87 0.69 1.34
N ASP A 28 -1.94 -0.38 2.13
CA ASP A 28 -3.06 -0.64 3.06
C ASP A 28 -3.03 0.20 4.33
N THR A 29 -1.90 0.82 4.65
CA THR A 29 -1.78 1.72 5.80
C THR A 29 -1.71 3.16 5.34
N THR A 30 -0.51 3.67 5.11
CA THR A 30 -0.25 5.09 5.04
C THR A 30 -0.76 5.71 3.75
N ALA A 31 -0.68 5.01 2.61
CA ALA A 31 -1.32 5.51 1.40
C ALA A 31 -2.85 5.58 1.56
N LEU A 32 -3.47 4.54 2.14
CA LEU A 32 -4.90 4.48 2.40
C LEU A 32 -5.38 5.57 3.38
N ASP A 33 -4.66 5.77 4.48
CA ASP A 33 -4.95 6.82 5.46
C ASP A 33 -4.92 8.21 4.82
N HIS A 34 -3.92 8.48 3.98
CA HIS A 34 -3.84 9.73 3.24
C HIS A 34 -4.98 9.89 2.22
N ALA A 35 -5.32 8.81 1.51
CA ALA A 35 -6.40 8.80 0.52
C ALA A 35 -7.80 8.92 1.14
N THR A 36 -7.96 8.54 2.42
CA THR A 36 -9.25 8.56 3.14
C THR A 36 -9.34 9.68 4.18
N ALA A 37 -8.33 10.55 4.27
CA ALA A 37 -8.38 11.71 5.15
C ALA A 37 -9.57 12.65 4.79
N PRO A 38 -10.11 13.43 5.76
CA PRO A 38 -11.36 14.18 5.56
C PRO A 38 -11.42 15.08 4.31
N ARG A 39 -10.29 15.70 3.94
CA ARG A 39 -10.18 16.54 2.74
C ARG A 39 -10.20 15.73 1.44
N TRP A 40 -9.76 14.49 1.47
CA TRP A 40 -9.73 13.60 0.30
C TRP A 40 -11.07 12.88 0.12
N ARG A 41 -11.80 12.58 1.21
CA ARG A 41 -13.17 12.06 1.16
C ARG A 41 -14.18 13.00 0.48
N SER A 42 -13.87 14.29 0.36
CA SER A 42 -14.73 15.22 -0.36
C SER A 42 -14.54 15.19 -1.88
N LEU A 43 -13.56 14.43 -2.40
CA LEU A 43 -13.37 14.25 -3.83
C LEU A 43 -14.38 13.22 -4.35
N SER A 44 -14.94 13.48 -5.54
CA SER A 44 -16.00 12.64 -6.12
C SER A 44 -15.61 11.18 -6.37
N TYR A 45 -14.31 10.88 -6.39
CA TYR A 45 -13.74 9.57 -6.71
C TYR A 45 -12.94 8.98 -5.52
N SER A 46 -13.19 9.44 -4.29
CA SER A 46 -12.43 8.97 -3.12
C SER A 46 -12.61 7.48 -2.86
N ASN A 47 -13.82 6.96 -3.11
CA ASN A 47 -14.13 5.54 -2.91
C ASN A 47 -13.40 4.66 -3.93
N GLU A 48 -13.29 5.12 -5.18
CA GLU A 48 -12.57 4.44 -6.24
C GLU A 48 -11.07 4.42 -5.96
N ILE A 49 -10.50 5.50 -5.40
CA ILE A 49 -9.11 5.53 -4.95
C ILE A 49 -8.90 4.53 -3.80
N GLU A 50 -9.79 4.54 -2.79
CA GLU A 50 -9.71 3.60 -1.66
C GLU A 50 -9.73 2.14 -2.14
N MET A 51 -10.67 1.82 -3.03
CA MET A 51 -10.82 0.49 -3.61
C MET A 51 -9.61 0.10 -4.47
N ALA A 52 -9.08 1.03 -5.26
CA ALA A 52 -7.90 0.77 -6.09
C ALA A 52 -6.67 0.47 -5.23
N LEU A 53 -6.43 1.22 -4.15
CA LEU A 53 -5.32 0.99 -3.23
C LEU A 53 -5.42 -0.39 -2.57
N LYS A 54 -6.59 -0.73 -2.03
CA LYS A 54 -6.86 -2.05 -1.43
C LYS A 54 -6.67 -3.19 -2.43
N ASN A 55 -7.16 -3.01 -3.67
CA ASN A 55 -7.04 -4.04 -4.70
C ASN A 55 -5.58 -4.29 -5.11
N VAL A 56 -4.78 -3.22 -5.21
CA VAL A 56 -3.35 -3.35 -5.51
C VAL A 56 -2.63 -4.04 -4.35
N ALA A 57 -2.90 -3.64 -3.10
CA ALA A 57 -2.31 -4.29 -1.93
C ALA A 57 -2.60 -5.80 -1.90
N PHE A 58 -3.87 -6.18 -2.06
CA PHE A 58 -4.30 -7.58 -2.12
C PHE A 58 -3.55 -8.38 -3.20
N HIS A 59 -3.42 -7.84 -4.41
CA HIS A 59 -2.73 -8.55 -5.50
C HIS A 59 -1.22 -8.64 -5.30
N LEU A 60 -0.60 -7.68 -4.63
CA LEU A 60 0.82 -7.75 -4.27
C LEU A 60 1.09 -8.83 -3.22
N GLU A 61 0.22 -8.96 -2.23
CA GLU A 61 0.29 -10.05 -1.24
C GLU A 61 0.11 -11.41 -1.91
N ALA A 62 -0.92 -11.55 -2.76
CA ALA A 62 -1.16 -12.80 -3.49
C ALA A 62 0.02 -13.18 -4.41
N LEU A 63 0.69 -12.19 -5.02
CA LEU A 63 1.88 -12.43 -5.84
C LEU A 63 3.07 -12.88 -4.99
N ALA A 64 3.28 -12.25 -3.83
CA ALA A 64 4.35 -12.62 -2.90
C ALA A 64 4.18 -14.03 -2.34
N GLU A 65 2.94 -14.50 -2.13
CA GLU A 65 2.66 -15.87 -1.68
C GLU A 65 2.87 -16.94 -2.76
N ALA A 66 2.85 -16.55 -4.04
CA ALA A 66 2.94 -17.47 -5.17
C ALA A 66 4.39 -17.73 -5.64
N GLU A 67 5.34 -16.90 -5.22
CA GLU A 67 6.79 -17.00 -5.50
C GLU A 67 7.54 -17.81 -4.44
#